data_AF-A0A093VCI0-F1
#
_entry.id   AF-A0A093VCI0-F1
#
_cell.length_a   1.000
_cell.length_b   1.000
_cell.length_c   1.000
_cell.angle_alpha   90.00
_cell.angle_beta   90.00
_cell.angle_gamma   90.00
#
_symmetry.space_group_name_H-M   'P 1'
#
loop_
_entity.id
_entity.type
_entity.pdbx_description
1 polymer ?
#
loop_
_entity_poly.entity_id
_entity_poly.type
_entity_poly.pdbx_seq_one_letter_code
_entity_poly.pdbx_strand_id
1 'polypeptide(L)'
;MAFSTYPDDVDPQPICVLDLVTAAFDRKTSFEAYWNLCHANPAFLANAVNLWYSTRPDLVPDEKGRRMPLASDEYVSRSIFEAIHNVVIGIAIWDILYALVKTFLETLDESEQAIISQEISNICHYEYERIRKDFKRFVQLGIGSKYFKRLSNVFDNGTPRVTSKAIPDRVMKDDPQLHHILRLCQPVSGVTQAVRWKNMLDQLHYNKPLELDKMEESEFNALGEVSLTINLVNTLIASLQLPTASPKKGLTYISKLKELLARLDPLKTHTNLRKLAISLDDLNNPNLAKEALNIVSRFSEYYAGGSMVSLYQNLNKEFLQDLEVQLQEAEGTKKTKAKHSSTKSYHHC
;
A
#
# COMPACT_ATOMS: atom_id res chain seq x y z
N MET A 1 35.31 14.33 16.24
CA MET A 1 35.54 14.82 14.86
C MET A 1 34.30 15.58 14.42
N ALA A 2 34.49 16.56 13.54
CA ALA A 2 33.71 17.77 13.46
C ALA A 2 32.26 17.64 12.95
N PHE A 3 31.46 18.57 13.47
CA PHE A 3 30.10 18.97 13.13
C PHE A 3 29.82 18.99 11.61
N SER A 4 28.71 18.35 11.21
CA SER A 4 28.02 18.69 9.97
C SER A 4 26.65 19.24 10.35
N THR A 5 26.51 20.56 10.24
CA THR A 5 25.24 21.27 10.20
C THR A 5 24.46 20.76 9.00
N TYR A 6 23.23 20.28 9.22
CA TYR A 6 22.26 20.09 8.13
C TYR A 6 22.15 21.43 7.38
N PRO A 7 22.41 21.49 6.07
CA PRO A 7 22.17 22.70 5.31
C PRO A 7 20.68 22.75 5.00
N ASP A 8 19.99 23.74 5.57
CA ASP A 8 18.59 24.10 5.27
C ASP A 8 18.39 24.72 3.87
N ASP A 9 19.31 24.47 2.91
CA ASP A 9 19.24 25.08 1.57
C ASP A 9 20.04 24.27 0.51
N VAL A 10 19.92 22.94 0.55
CA VAL A 10 20.35 22.11 -0.59
C VAL A 10 19.10 21.86 -1.44
N ASP A 11 19.03 22.52 -2.60
CA ASP A 11 18.15 22.08 -3.68
C ASP A 11 18.37 20.57 -3.83
N PRO A 12 17.31 19.74 -3.66
CA PRO A 12 17.47 18.30 -3.71
C PRO A 12 18.19 17.97 -5.02
N GLN A 13 19.34 17.29 -4.93
CA GLN A 13 20.03 16.85 -6.14
C GLN A 13 19.00 16.20 -7.05
N PRO A 14 18.96 16.54 -8.35
CA PRO A 14 18.00 15.93 -9.27
C PRO A 14 18.21 14.43 -9.18
N ILE A 15 17.28 13.72 -8.55
CA ILE A 15 17.31 12.27 -8.49
C ILE A 15 17.34 11.82 -9.94
N CYS A 16 18.37 11.05 -10.31
CA CYS A 16 18.50 10.60 -11.67
C CYS A 16 17.23 9.82 -11.99
N VAL A 17 16.60 10.14 -13.11
CA VAL A 17 15.34 9.50 -13.50
C VAL A 17 15.51 7.98 -13.67
N LEU A 18 16.73 7.50 -13.94
CA LEU A 18 17.11 6.09 -13.93
C LEU A 18 17.04 5.45 -12.52
N ASP A 19 17.31 6.22 -11.47
CA ASP A 19 17.22 5.75 -10.08
C ASP A 19 15.77 5.44 -9.68
N LEU A 20 14.77 6.00 -10.37
CA LEU A 20 13.35 5.72 -10.12
C LEU A 20 12.96 4.30 -10.53
N VAL A 21 13.47 3.85 -11.68
CA VAL A 21 13.24 2.48 -12.18
C VAL A 21 13.85 1.48 -11.21
N THR A 22 15.10 1.74 -10.80
CA THR A 22 15.80 0.94 -9.79
C THR A 22 15.04 0.94 -8.46
N ALA A 23 14.59 2.10 -7.97
CA ALA A 23 13.88 2.19 -6.71
C ALA A 23 12.53 1.42 -6.72
N ALA A 24 11.78 1.48 -7.82
CA ALA A 24 10.55 0.70 -7.98
C ALA A 24 10.84 -0.81 -8.02
N PHE A 25 11.89 -1.21 -8.73
CA PHE A 25 12.34 -2.59 -8.81
C PHE A 25 12.84 -3.14 -7.46
N ASP A 26 13.65 -2.37 -6.75
CA ASP A 26 14.16 -2.73 -5.42
C ASP A 26 13.01 -2.88 -4.43
N ARG A 27 12.01 -2.00 -4.52
CA ARG A 27 10.83 -2.09 -3.66
C ARG A 27 10.02 -3.34 -3.96
N LYS A 28 9.78 -3.68 -5.23
CA LYS A 28 9.21 -4.98 -5.63
C LYS A 28 10.02 -6.15 -5.05
N THR A 29 11.33 -6.13 -5.24
CA THR A 29 12.25 -7.19 -4.79
C THR A 29 12.21 -7.36 -3.27
N SER A 30 12.03 -6.27 -2.51
CA SER A 30 11.88 -6.34 -1.05
C SER A 30 10.62 -7.11 -0.63
N PHE A 31 9.50 -6.95 -1.34
CA PHE A 31 8.29 -7.75 -1.09
C PHE A 31 8.48 -9.20 -1.53
N GLU A 32 9.17 -9.46 -2.63
CA GLU A 32 9.52 -10.84 -3.06
C GLU A 32 10.43 -11.53 -2.04
N ALA A 33 11.39 -10.81 -1.45
CA ALA A 33 12.23 -11.33 -0.37
C ALA A 33 11.39 -11.68 0.86
N TYR A 34 10.47 -10.80 1.26
CA TYR A 34 9.53 -11.08 2.36
C TYR A 34 8.66 -12.31 2.07
N TRP A 35 8.11 -12.39 0.85
CA TRP A 35 7.33 -13.54 0.39
C TRP A 35 8.12 -14.85 0.50
N ASN A 36 9.38 -14.85 0.03
CA ASN A 36 10.26 -16.01 0.08
C ASN A 36 10.57 -16.40 1.53
N LEU A 37 10.78 -15.44 2.43
CA LEU A 37 10.97 -15.71 3.87
C LEU A 37 9.73 -16.37 4.49
N CYS A 38 8.52 -15.90 4.18
CA CYS A 38 7.28 -16.54 4.63
C CYS A 38 7.14 -18.00 4.15
N HIS A 39 7.64 -18.33 2.96
CA HIS A 39 7.56 -19.69 2.41
C HIS A 39 8.69 -20.61 2.88
N ALA A 40 9.87 -20.05 3.12
CA ALA A 40 11.08 -20.83 3.45
C ALA A 40 11.31 -20.98 4.96
N ASN A 41 10.83 -20.03 5.78
CA ASN A 41 11.08 -20.00 7.22
C ASN A 41 9.76 -20.01 8.01
N PRO A 42 9.37 -21.16 8.60
CA PRO A 42 8.14 -21.29 9.38
C PRO A 42 8.06 -20.34 10.58
N ALA A 43 9.18 -20.09 11.29
CA ALA A 43 9.20 -19.15 12.41
C ALA A 43 8.95 -17.70 11.94
N PHE A 44 9.47 -17.34 10.76
CA PHE A 44 9.19 -16.04 10.14
C PHE A 44 7.70 -15.92 9.78
N LEU A 45 7.12 -16.96 9.17
CA LEU A 45 5.68 -17.00 8.89
C LEU A 45 4.85 -16.88 10.16
N ALA A 46 5.16 -17.67 11.19
CA ALA A 46 4.46 -17.64 12.47
C ALA A 46 4.50 -16.24 13.09
N ASN A 47 5.66 -15.58 13.09
CA ASN A 47 5.79 -14.21 13.58
C ASN A 47 4.98 -13.20 12.75
N ALA A 48 5.06 -13.29 11.41
CA ALA A 48 4.27 -12.45 10.52
C ALA A 48 2.76 -12.62 10.79
N VAL A 49 2.28 -13.86 10.84
CA VAL A 49 0.86 -14.14 11.09
C VAL A 49 0.44 -13.70 12.48
N ASN A 50 1.27 -13.91 13.51
CA ASN A 50 1.00 -13.43 14.86
C ASN A 50 0.89 -11.90 14.92
N LEU A 51 1.72 -11.19 14.14
CA LEU A 51 1.67 -9.75 14.04
C LEU A 51 0.33 -9.27 13.45
N TRP A 52 -0.13 -9.89 12.36
CA TRP A 52 -1.46 -9.60 11.81
C TRP A 52 -2.56 -9.99 12.81
N TYR A 53 -2.46 -11.14 13.45
CA TYR A 53 -3.44 -11.62 14.42
C TYR A 53 -3.59 -10.69 15.63
N SER A 54 -2.49 -10.29 16.25
CA SER A 54 -2.46 -9.45 17.46
C SER A 54 -2.88 -8.00 17.20
N THR A 55 -2.84 -7.55 15.94
CA THR A 55 -3.21 -6.19 15.54
C THR A 55 -4.57 -6.10 14.85
N ARG A 56 -5.34 -7.20 14.85
CA ARG A 56 -6.62 -7.26 14.15
C ARG A 56 -7.61 -6.19 14.64
N PRO A 57 -8.39 -5.56 13.75
CA PRO A 57 -9.37 -4.53 14.12
C PRO A 57 -10.41 -4.99 15.15
N ASP A 58 -10.69 -6.28 15.23
CA ASP A 58 -11.61 -6.92 16.18
C ASP A 58 -11.23 -6.66 17.65
N LEU A 59 -9.94 -6.43 17.92
CA LEU A 59 -9.40 -6.15 19.26
C LEU A 59 -9.56 -4.69 19.70
N VAL A 60 -9.87 -3.79 18.76
CA VAL A 60 -10.12 -2.37 19.09
C VAL A 60 -11.46 -2.27 19.83
N PRO A 61 -11.51 -1.60 21.00
CA PRO A 61 -12.76 -1.41 21.73
C PRO A 61 -13.80 -0.67 20.88
N ASP A 62 -15.06 -1.12 20.95
CA ASP A 62 -16.18 -0.39 20.34
C ASP A 62 -16.61 0.83 21.16
N GLU A 63 -17.70 1.49 20.75
CA GLU A 63 -18.28 2.63 21.45
C GLU A 63 -18.65 2.35 22.91
N LYS A 64 -18.87 1.07 23.26
CA LYS A 64 -19.23 0.59 24.60
C LYS A 64 -18.02 -0.01 25.34
N GLY A 65 -16.81 0.11 24.77
CA GLY A 65 -15.59 -0.47 25.33
C GLY A 65 -15.45 -1.98 25.11
N ARG A 66 -16.33 -2.62 24.34
CA ARG A 66 -16.31 -4.07 24.13
C ARG A 66 -15.34 -4.46 23.04
N ARG A 67 -14.57 -5.52 23.28
CA ARG A 67 -13.69 -6.17 22.31
C ARG A 67 -14.33 -7.46 21.80
N MET A 68 -14.00 -7.87 20.58
CA MET A 68 -14.34 -9.21 20.12
C MET A 68 -13.42 -10.26 20.78
N PRO A 69 -13.77 -11.56 20.75
CA PRO A 69 -13.00 -12.60 21.44
C PRO A 69 -11.50 -12.62 21.10
N LEU A 70 -10.68 -12.86 22.13
CA LEU A 70 -9.22 -12.91 22.02
C LEU A 70 -8.71 -14.15 21.27
N ALA A 71 -9.48 -15.24 21.22
CA ALA A 71 -9.07 -16.50 20.61
C ALA A 71 -10.19 -17.13 19.79
N SER A 72 -9.88 -17.46 18.54
CA SER A 72 -10.59 -18.41 17.69
C SER A 72 -9.70 -18.72 16.48
N ASP A 73 -9.64 -19.99 16.07
CA ASP A 73 -8.89 -20.47 14.89
C ASP A 73 -9.30 -19.73 13.60
N GLU A 74 -10.51 -19.17 13.59
CA GLU A 74 -11.00 -18.33 12.49
C GLU A 74 -10.15 -17.07 12.28
N TYR A 75 -9.68 -16.45 13.37
CA TYR A 75 -8.87 -15.24 13.30
C TYR A 75 -7.44 -15.56 12.88
N VAL A 76 -6.92 -16.74 13.23
CA VAL A 76 -5.60 -17.19 12.78
C VAL A 76 -5.62 -17.35 11.26
N SER A 77 -6.58 -18.09 10.75
CA SER A 77 -6.73 -18.36 9.32
C SER A 77 -6.89 -17.09 8.49
N ARG A 78 -7.70 -16.15 8.98
CA ARG A 78 -7.83 -14.81 8.40
C ARG A 78 -6.50 -14.06 8.41
N SER A 79 -5.73 -14.15 9.50
CA SER A 79 -4.45 -13.46 9.63
C SER A 79 -3.39 -14.04 8.69
N ILE A 80 -3.42 -15.35 8.42
CA ILE A 80 -2.58 -15.98 7.39
C ILE A 80 -2.93 -15.38 6.03
N PHE A 81 -4.22 -15.34 5.68
CA PHE A 81 -4.66 -14.74 4.43
C PHE A 81 -4.22 -13.27 4.32
N GLU A 82 -4.48 -12.45 5.32
CA GLU A 82 -4.14 -11.02 5.29
C GLU A 82 -2.62 -10.78 5.19
N ALA A 83 -1.81 -11.54 5.93
CA ALA A 83 -0.35 -11.42 5.87
C ALA A 83 0.19 -11.74 4.46
N ILE A 84 -0.27 -12.85 3.88
CA ILE A 84 0.15 -13.31 2.55
C ILE A 84 -0.39 -12.37 1.46
N HIS A 85 -1.66 -11.98 1.55
CA HIS A 85 -2.30 -11.09 0.59
C HIS A 85 -1.62 -9.71 0.53
N ASN A 86 -1.23 -9.15 1.68
CA ASN A 86 -0.55 -7.85 1.73
C ASN A 86 0.81 -7.85 1.01
N VAL A 87 1.53 -8.97 1.08
CA VAL A 87 2.81 -9.13 0.38
C VAL A 87 2.57 -9.25 -1.12
N VAL A 88 1.63 -10.11 -1.56
CA VAL A 88 1.35 -10.31 -3.00
C VAL A 88 0.88 -9.03 -3.68
N ILE A 89 -0.02 -8.27 -3.04
CA ILE A 89 -0.49 -6.99 -3.61
C ILE A 89 0.65 -5.97 -3.67
N GLY A 90 1.57 -5.96 -2.69
CA GLY A 90 2.78 -5.15 -2.71
C GLY A 90 3.68 -5.47 -3.91
N ILE A 91 3.95 -6.76 -4.15
CA ILE A 91 4.69 -7.22 -5.34
C ILE A 91 4.00 -6.71 -6.62
N ALA A 92 2.69 -6.92 -6.73
CA ALA A 92 1.93 -6.56 -7.93
C ALA A 92 1.95 -5.06 -8.23
N ILE A 93 1.79 -4.22 -7.20
CA ILE A 93 1.76 -2.75 -7.37
C ILE A 93 3.14 -2.22 -7.75
N TRP A 94 4.20 -2.67 -7.09
CA TRP A 94 5.55 -2.22 -7.44
C TRP A 94 6.05 -2.78 -8.75
N ASP A 95 5.60 -3.98 -9.14
CA ASP A 95 5.82 -4.53 -10.48
C ASP A 95 5.16 -3.68 -11.58
N ILE A 96 3.91 -3.24 -11.37
CA ILE A 96 3.28 -2.38 -12.37
C ILE A 96 3.86 -0.96 -12.38
N LEU A 97 4.21 -0.40 -11.22
CA LEU A 97 4.87 0.90 -11.16
C LEU A 97 6.23 0.85 -11.87
N TYR A 98 7.01 -0.20 -11.66
CA TYR A 98 8.26 -0.43 -12.39
C TYR A 98 8.03 -0.44 -13.91
N ALA A 99 7.05 -1.21 -14.39
CA ALA A 99 6.72 -1.28 -15.82
C ALA A 99 6.29 0.09 -16.36
N LEU A 100 5.38 0.78 -15.67
CA LEU A 100 4.87 2.08 -16.10
C LEU A 100 5.94 3.18 -16.09
N VAL A 101 6.81 3.23 -15.08
CA VAL A 101 7.91 4.18 -15.05
C VAL A 101 8.84 3.92 -16.22
N LYS A 102 9.19 2.65 -16.51
CA LYS A 102 9.99 2.33 -17.69
C LYS A 102 9.33 2.79 -18.98
N THR A 103 8.04 2.47 -19.18
CA THR A 103 7.29 2.91 -20.37
C THR A 103 7.26 4.44 -20.47
N PHE A 104 7.00 5.16 -19.39
CA PHE A 104 6.99 6.63 -19.36
C PHE A 104 8.30 7.24 -19.89
N LEU A 105 9.44 6.64 -19.52
CA LEU A 105 10.77 7.13 -19.92
C LEU A 105 11.12 6.82 -21.38
N GLU A 106 10.54 5.77 -21.94
CA GLU A 106 10.72 5.39 -23.34
C GLU A 106 9.76 6.15 -24.26
N THR A 107 8.63 6.64 -23.74
CA THR A 107 7.63 7.41 -24.46
C THR A 107 8.08 8.86 -24.69
N LEU A 108 8.03 9.32 -25.95
CA LEU A 108 8.31 10.71 -26.34
C LEU A 108 7.05 11.56 -26.57
N ASP A 109 5.89 10.92 -26.76
CA ASP A 109 4.63 11.62 -27.02
C ASP A 109 4.01 12.16 -25.73
N GLU A 110 3.81 13.48 -25.66
CA GLU A 110 3.27 14.15 -24.46
C GLU A 110 1.86 13.67 -24.06
N SER A 111 1.03 13.23 -25.02
CA SER A 111 -0.32 12.76 -24.69
C SER A 111 -0.30 11.36 -24.11
N GLU A 112 0.59 10.50 -24.60
CA GLU A 112 0.83 9.18 -24.04
C GLU A 112 1.44 9.29 -22.65
N GLN A 113 2.43 10.19 -22.47
CA GLN A 113 2.98 10.51 -21.15
C GLN A 113 1.91 11.03 -20.19
N ALA A 114 0.95 11.83 -20.65
CA ALA A 114 -0.16 12.30 -19.83
C ALA A 114 -1.09 11.16 -19.36
N ILE A 115 -1.32 10.15 -20.20
CA ILE A 115 -2.09 8.95 -19.83
C ILE A 115 -1.32 8.14 -18.78
N ILE A 116 -0.05 7.83 -19.06
CA ILE A 116 0.81 7.02 -18.19
C ILE A 116 1.00 7.70 -16.83
N SER A 117 1.34 9.00 -16.81
CA SER A 117 1.54 9.75 -15.57
C SER A 117 0.29 9.80 -14.69
N GLN A 118 -0.91 9.85 -15.28
CA GLN A 118 -2.15 9.79 -14.51
C GLN A 118 -2.38 8.42 -13.88
N GLU A 119 -2.09 7.32 -14.59
CA GLU A 119 -2.14 5.96 -14.02
C GLU A 119 -1.10 5.80 -12.89
N ILE A 120 0.16 6.23 -13.10
CA ILE A 120 1.21 6.19 -12.06
C ILE A 120 0.77 6.96 -10.82
N SER A 121 0.24 8.18 -10.99
CA SER A 121 -0.23 9.01 -9.87
C SER A 121 -1.33 8.32 -9.04
N ASN A 122 -2.30 7.69 -9.71
CA ASN A 122 -3.38 6.99 -9.05
C ASN A 122 -2.92 5.72 -8.32
N ILE A 123 -1.99 4.98 -8.91
CA ILE A 123 -1.39 3.79 -8.31
C ILE A 123 -0.54 4.18 -7.10
N CYS A 124 0.26 5.24 -7.20
CA CYS A 124 1.03 5.81 -6.09
C CYS A 124 0.14 6.22 -4.92
N HIS A 125 -0.97 6.90 -5.20
CA HIS A 125 -1.93 7.28 -4.16
C HIS A 125 -2.56 6.05 -3.49
N TYR A 126 -2.93 5.04 -4.29
CA TYR A 126 -3.46 3.79 -3.76
C TYR A 126 -2.45 3.05 -2.87
N GLU A 127 -1.19 2.94 -3.32
CA GLU A 127 -0.09 2.32 -2.59
C GLU A 127 0.11 2.99 -1.23
N TYR A 128 0.22 4.32 -1.24
CA TYR A 128 0.33 5.11 -0.02
C TYR A 128 -0.86 4.83 0.92
N GLU A 129 -2.09 4.87 0.42
CA GLU A 129 -3.28 4.60 1.24
C GLU A 129 -3.33 3.17 1.78
N ARG A 130 -2.80 2.16 1.07
CA ARG A 130 -2.69 0.79 1.58
C ARG A 130 -1.71 0.75 2.75
N ILE A 131 -0.47 1.19 2.56
CA ILE A 131 0.57 1.13 3.60
C ILE A 131 0.20 2.02 4.80
N ARG A 132 -0.48 3.15 4.58
CA ARG A 132 -1.02 3.99 5.65
C ARG A 132 -2.08 3.27 6.49
N LYS A 133 -2.96 2.47 5.87
CA LYS A 133 -3.94 1.65 6.59
C LYS A 133 -3.26 0.56 7.41
N ASP A 134 -2.19 -0.03 6.90
CA ASP A 134 -1.36 -0.98 7.65
C ASP A 134 -0.72 -0.27 8.85
N PHE A 135 -0.07 0.88 8.66
CA PHE A 135 0.48 1.66 9.78
C PHE A 135 -0.57 1.96 10.86
N LYS A 136 -1.77 2.42 10.45
CA LYS A 136 -2.89 2.65 11.37
C LYS A 136 -3.28 1.37 12.14
N ARG A 137 -3.20 0.19 11.52
CA ARG A 137 -3.52 -1.11 12.15
C ARG A 137 -2.64 -1.38 13.38
N PHE A 138 -1.37 -1.01 13.32
CA PHE A 138 -0.42 -1.13 14.44
C PHE A 138 -0.71 -0.07 15.51
N VAL A 139 -0.80 1.20 15.09
CA VAL A 139 -0.99 2.35 15.98
C VAL A 139 -2.29 2.25 16.78
N GLN A 140 -3.37 1.71 16.20
CA GLN A 140 -4.68 1.66 16.86
C GLN A 140 -4.74 0.71 18.06
N LEU A 141 -3.73 -0.14 18.27
CA LEU A 141 -3.62 -1.03 19.42
C LEU A 141 -2.41 -0.74 20.32
N GLY A 142 -1.37 -0.07 19.81
CA GLY A 142 -0.24 0.44 20.60
C GLY A 142 -0.45 1.87 21.12
N ILE A 143 0.47 2.77 20.77
CA ILE A 143 0.55 4.16 21.27
C ILE A 143 -0.74 4.96 21.02
N GLY A 144 -1.46 4.64 19.94
CA GLY A 144 -2.71 5.30 19.55
C GLY A 144 -3.97 4.68 20.16
N SER A 145 -3.89 3.62 20.96
CA SER A 145 -5.04 2.81 21.41
C SER A 145 -6.23 3.59 22.00
N LYS A 146 -5.97 4.69 22.72
CA LYS A 146 -7.01 5.56 23.31
C LYS A 146 -7.79 6.39 22.27
N TYR A 147 -7.24 6.50 21.06
CA TYR A 147 -7.70 7.43 20.02
C TYR A 147 -8.44 6.75 18.88
N PHE A 148 -8.70 5.44 18.98
CA PHE A 148 -9.49 4.71 18.00
C PHE A 148 -10.69 4.01 18.66
N LYS A 149 -11.73 3.77 17.86
CA LYS A 149 -12.85 2.86 18.18
C LYS A 149 -13.21 2.03 16.98
N ARG A 150 -13.58 0.78 17.25
CA ARG A 150 -14.32 -0.04 16.30
C ARG A 150 -15.77 0.44 16.24
N LEU A 151 -16.35 0.50 15.06
CA LEU A 151 -17.78 0.76 14.89
C LEU A 151 -18.55 -0.54 15.05
N SER A 152 -19.52 -0.56 15.97
CA SER A 152 -20.34 -1.74 16.24
C SER A 152 -21.10 -2.19 14.98
N ASN A 153 -20.91 -3.45 14.57
CA ASN A 153 -21.58 -4.09 13.41
C ASN A 153 -21.35 -3.40 12.05
N VAL A 154 -20.28 -2.61 11.91
CA VAL A 154 -19.90 -1.99 10.63
C VAL A 154 -18.62 -2.63 10.11
N PHE A 155 -18.65 -3.08 8.86
CA PHE A 155 -17.54 -3.78 8.23
C PHE A 155 -17.16 -3.13 6.89
N ASP A 156 -15.87 -3.03 6.63
CA ASP A 156 -15.25 -2.69 5.36
C ASP A 156 -14.74 -3.98 4.72
N ASN A 157 -15.48 -4.52 3.75
CA ASN A 157 -15.09 -5.72 3.02
C ASN A 157 -14.72 -6.90 3.95
N GLY A 158 -15.55 -7.14 4.96
CA GLY A 158 -15.34 -8.19 5.95
C GLY A 158 -14.42 -7.84 7.12
N THR A 159 -13.81 -6.67 7.12
CA THR A 159 -12.97 -6.17 8.21
C THR A 159 -13.75 -5.21 9.10
N PRO A 160 -13.75 -5.37 10.43
CA PRO A 160 -14.41 -4.39 11.30
C PRO A 160 -13.89 -2.97 11.04
N ARG A 161 -14.81 -2.03 10.83
CA ARG A 161 -14.44 -0.64 10.56
C ARG A 161 -13.95 0.03 11.84
N VAL A 162 -12.73 0.55 11.83
CA VAL A 162 -12.15 1.34 12.93
C VAL A 162 -12.06 2.81 12.53
N THR A 163 -12.54 3.70 13.39
CA THR A 163 -12.53 5.14 13.21
C THR A 163 -11.69 5.84 14.28
N SER A 164 -11.11 6.97 13.92
CA SER A 164 -10.38 7.81 14.88
C SER A 164 -11.38 8.61 15.74
N LYS A 165 -11.14 8.61 17.05
CA LYS A 165 -11.72 9.54 18.03
C LYS A 165 -10.90 10.83 18.13
N ALA A 166 -9.67 10.81 17.61
CA ALA A 166 -8.70 11.86 17.84
C ALA A 166 -9.02 13.13 17.08
N ILE A 167 -8.82 14.25 17.75
CA ILE A 167 -8.52 15.53 17.13
C ILE A 167 -7.02 15.73 17.38
N PRO A 168 -6.13 15.40 16.42
CA PRO A 168 -4.68 15.36 16.67
C PRO A 168 -4.14 16.65 17.29
N ASP A 169 -4.71 17.80 16.95
CA ASP A 169 -4.27 19.10 17.51
C ASP A 169 -4.41 19.20 19.02
N ARG A 170 -5.34 18.44 19.63
CA ARG A 170 -5.52 18.43 21.09
C ARG A 170 -4.40 17.72 21.84
N VAL A 171 -3.69 16.80 21.18
CA VAL A 171 -2.59 16.05 21.82
C VAL A 171 -1.23 16.69 21.57
N MET A 172 -1.12 17.66 20.65
CA MET A 172 0.15 18.26 20.25
C MET A 172 0.96 18.83 21.43
N LYS A 173 0.29 19.42 22.41
CA LYS A 173 0.96 20.04 23.56
C LYS A 173 1.55 19.00 24.52
N ASP A 174 0.82 17.91 24.74
CA ASP A 174 1.16 16.92 25.76
C ASP A 174 2.02 15.78 25.19
N ASP A 175 1.77 15.42 23.93
CA ASP A 175 2.46 14.35 23.20
C ASP A 175 2.63 14.71 21.71
N PRO A 176 3.70 15.43 21.36
CA PRO A 176 4.00 15.80 19.97
C PRO A 176 4.24 14.59 19.05
N GLN A 177 4.80 13.49 19.57
CA GLN A 177 5.06 12.29 18.79
C GLN A 177 3.73 11.67 18.35
N LEU A 178 2.84 11.45 19.31
CA LEU A 178 1.51 10.92 19.05
C LEU A 178 0.71 11.83 18.11
N HIS A 179 0.85 13.15 18.22
CA HIS A 179 0.22 14.09 17.28
C HIS A 179 0.60 13.77 15.83
N HIS A 180 1.90 13.66 15.52
CA HIS A 180 2.36 13.37 14.16
C HIS A 180 1.97 11.97 13.69
N ILE A 181 2.06 10.96 14.58
CA ILE A 181 1.61 9.58 14.29
C ILE A 181 0.11 9.55 13.94
N LEU A 182 -0.73 10.24 14.71
CA LEU A 182 -2.17 10.30 14.44
C LEU A 182 -2.48 11.05 13.14
N ARG A 183 -1.70 12.08 12.78
CA ARG A 183 -1.81 12.75 11.48
C ARG A 183 -1.47 11.83 10.32
N LEU A 184 -0.44 11.00 10.44
CA LEU A 184 -0.10 9.98 9.45
C LEU A 184 -1.18 8.88 9.35
N CYS A 185 -1.91 8.62 10.43
CA CYS A 185 -3.01 7.66 10.44
C CYS A 185 -4.32 8.18 9.81
N GLN A 186 -4.42 9.48 9.53
CA GLN A 186 -5.60 10.07 8.87
C GLN A 186 -5.48 9.95 7.34
N PRO A 187 -6.59 9.71 6.62
CA PRO A 187 -6.60 9.90 5.18
C PRO A 187 -6.22 11.35 4.88
N VAL A 188 -5.15 11.56 4.12
CA VAL A 188 -4.72 12.90 3.68
C VAL A 188 -5.18 13.13 2.26
N SER A 189 -5.38 14.40 1.89
CA SER A 189 -5.76 14.78 0.52
C SER A 189 -4.62 14.62 -0.49
N GLY A 190 -3.40 14.32 -0.05
CA GLY A 190 -2.24 14.12 -0.93
C GLY A 190 -0.95 13.81 -0.17
N VAL A 191 0.04 13.29 -0.92
CA VAL A 191 1.33 12.81 -0.38
C VAL A 191 2.17 13.93 0.23
N THR A 192 2.09 15.16 -0.30
CA THR A 192 2.81 16.33 0.24
C THR A 192 2.50 16.57 1.72
N GLN A 193 1.25 16.38 2.14
CA GLN A 193 0.88 16.52 3.55
C GLN A 193 1.48 15.39 4.39
N ALA A 194 1.53 14.17 3.87
CA ALA A 194 2.18 13.04 4.53
C ALA A 194 3.69 13.28 4.72
N VAL A 195 4.38 13.79 3.68
CA VAL A 195 5.80 14.17 3.75
C VAL A 195 6.04 15.17 4.87
N ARG A 196 5.20 16.21 4.99
CA ARG A 196 5.33 17.19 6.06
C ARG A 196 5.25 16.53 7.44
N TRP A 197 4.23 15.71 7.69
CA TRP A 197 4.06 15.07 9.00
C TRP A 197 5.18 14.09 9.32
N LYS A 198 5.65 13.35 8.31
CA LYS A 198 6.80 12.45 8.42
C LYS A 198 8.07 13.22 8.76
N ASN A 199 8.37 14.32 8.07
CA ASN A 199 9.56 15.14 8.36
C ASN A 199 9.51 15.78 9.76
N MET A 200 8.33 16.23 10.22
CA MET A 200 8.18 16.75 11.58
C MET A 200 8.43 15.65 12.64
N LEU A 201 8.00 14.42 12.36
CA LEU A 201 8.25 13.27 13.23
C LEU A 201 9.74 12.88 13.24
N ASP A 202 10.39 12.84 12.08
CA ASP A 202 11.83 12.58 11.98
C ASP A 202 12.66 13.62 12.73
N GLN A 203 12.31 14.91 12.59
CA GLN A 203 12.97 15.99 13.30
C GLN A 203 12.77 15.87 14.82
N LEU A 204 11.58 15.44 15.25
CA LEU A 204 11.32 15.17 16.66
C LEU A 204 12.19 14.01 17.18
N HIS A 205 12.25 12.90 16.45
CA HIS A 205 13.08 11.74 16.81
C HIS A 205 14.57 12.04 16.80
N TYR A 206 15.03 12.86 15.85
CA TYR A 206 16.41 13.35 15.82
C TYR A 206 16.75 14.19 17.05
N ASN A 207 15.88 15.14 17.40
CA ASN A 207 16.10 16.03 18.55
C ASN A 207 15.86 15.34 19.90
N LYS A 208 15.03 14.29 19.92
CA LYS A 208 14.66 13.53 21.13
C LYS A 208 14.63 12.02 20.82
N PRO A 209 15.80 11.36 20.72
CA PRO A 209 15.85 9.94 20.35
C PRO A 209 15.09 9.02 21.30
N LEU A 210 15.00 9.36 22.59
CA LEU A 210 14.23 8.60 23.60
C LEU A 210 12.72 8.54 23.32
N GLU A 211 12.18 9.38 22.43
CA GLU A 211 10.80 9.26 21.98
C GLU A 211 10.58 7.96 21.18
N LEU A 212 11.62 7.41 20.55
CA LEU A 212 11.53 6.13 19.83
C LEU A 212 11.18 4.97 20.77
N ASP A 213 11.69 4.99 22.01
CA ASP A 213 11.47 3.94 23.01
C ASP A 213 10.00 3.84 23.48
N LYS A 214 9.17 4.84 23.14
CA LYS A 214 7.73 4.84 23.45
C LYS A 214 6.91 4.01 22.46
N MET A 215 7.48 3.67 21.30
CA MET A 215 6.80 2.90 20.26
C MET A 215 7.08 1.41 20.45
N GLU A 216 6.07 0.57 20.24
CA GLU A 216 6.32 -0.86 20.12
C GLU A 216 7.13 -1.15 18.84
N GLU A 217 7.92 -2.23 18.85
CA GLU A 217 8.74 -2.63 17.69
C GLU A 217 7.90 -2.76 16.41
N SER A 218 6.68 -3.30 16.52
CA SER A 218 5.75 -3.43 15.40
C SER A 218 5.29 -2.07 14.85
N GLU A 219 5.08 -1.08 15.71
CA GLU A 219 4.71 0.28 15.32
C GLU A 219 5.88 1.00 14.67
N PHE A 220 7.09 0.81 15.20
CA PHE A 220 8.32 1.36 14.64
C PHE A 220 8.60 0.79 13.24
N ASN A 221 8.49 -0.53 13.08
CA ASN A 221 8.64 -1.18 11.78
C ASN A 221 7.60 -0.67 10.77
N ALA A 222 6.32 -0.56 11.19
CA ALA A 222 5.28 -0.02 10.34
C ALA A 222 5.47 1.49 10.00
N LEU A 223 6.05 2.27 10.92
CA LEU A 223 6.46 3.65 10.66
C LEU A 223 7.56 3.71 9.60
N GLY A 224 8.52 2.77 9.65
CA GLY A 224 9.54 2.60 8.62
C GLY A 224 8.93 2.36 7.23
N GLU A 225 7.99 1.41 7.14
CA GLU A 225 7.32 1.06 5.88
C GLU A 225 6.52 2.23 5.27
N VAL A 226 5.75 2.96 6.09
CA VAL A 226 5.00 4.12 5.60
C VAL A 226 5.94 5.27 5.22
N SER A 227 7.03 5.47 5.97
CA SER A 227 8.02 6.51 5.67
C SER A 227 8.77 6.24 4.37
N LEU A 228 9.18 4.99 4.14
CA LEU A 228 9.79 4.54 2.89
C LEU A 228 8.83 4.78 1.71
N THR A 229 7.57 4.37 1.87
CA THR A 229 6.54 4.52 0.83
C THR A 229 6.25 5.99 0.53
N ILE A 230 6.14 6.86 1.55
CA ILE A 230 5.97 8.31 1.39
C ILE A 230 7.14 8.90 0.59
N ASN A 231 8.38 8.55 0.94
CA ASN A 231 9.56 9.08 0.26
C ASN A 231 9.59 8.65 -1.20
N LEU A 232 9.43 7.35 -1.48
CA LEU A 232 9.45 6.81 -2.85
C LEU A 232 8.34 7.41 -3.72
N VAL A 233 7.12 7.49 -3.21
CA VAL A 233 6.00 8.08 -3.94
C VAL A 233 6.22 9.58 -4.16
N ASN A 234 6.71 10.32 -3.15
CA ASN A 234 7.00 11.74 -3.32
C ASN A 234 8.10 11.97 -4.36
N THR A 235 9.13 11.14 -4.36
CA THR A 235 10.20 11.14 -5.36
C THR A 235 9.66 10.89 -6.76
N LEU A 236 8.79 9.88 -6.95
CA LEU A 236 8.13 9.64 -8.25
C LEU A 236 7.31 10.85 -8.71
N ILE A 237 6.50 11.43 -7.81
CA ILE A 237 5.67 12.60 -8.12
C ILE A 237 6.53 13.80 -8.55
N ALA A 238 7.59 14.09 -7.80
CA ALA A 238 8.45 15.23 -8.07
C ALA A 238 9.28 15.04 -9.36
N SER A 239 9.91 13.87 -9.52
CA SER A 239 10.82 13.62 -10.65
C SER A 239 10.09 13.43 -11.98
N LEU A 240 8.89 12.84 -11.98
CA LEU A 240 8.10 12.63 -13.21
C LEU A 240 7.05 13.74 -13.43
N GLN A 241 7.02 14.75 -12.55
CA GLN A 241 6.02 15.83 -12.57
C GLN A 241 4.58 15.31 -12.66
N LEU A 242 4.27 14.28 -11.85
CA LEU A 242 2.99 13.59 -11.94
C LEU A 242 1.81 14.51 -11.62
N PRO A 243 0.67 14.36 -12.32
CA PRO A 243 -0.55 15.08 -11.97
C PRO A 243 -1.05 14.64 -10.59
N THR A 244 -1.99 15.40 -10.02
CA THR A 244 -2.70 14.94 -8.81
C THR A 244 -3.52 13.69 -9.11
N ALA A 245 -3.57 12.77 -8.14
CA ALA A 245 -4.41 11.58 -8.24
C ALA A 245 -5.88 11.98 -8.47
N SER A 246 -6.53 11.30 -9.41
CA SER A 246 -7.87 11.64 -9.88
C SER A 246 -8.84 10.51 -9.61
N PRO A 247 -9.98 10.77 -8.97
CA PRO A 247 -11.04 9.77 -8.81
C PRO A 247 -11.85 9.56 -10.09
N LYS A 248 -11.46 10.16 -11.23
CA LYS A 248 -12.22 10.12 -12.49
C LYS A 248 -11.38 9.81 -13.74
N LYS A 249 -10.07 10.02 -13.71
CA LYS A 249 -9.17 9.89 -14.87
C LYS A 249 -8.08 8.86 -14.58
N GLY A 250 -7.64 8.09 -15.58
CA GLY A 250 -6.55 7.11 -15.45
C GLY A 250 -6.85 6.03 -14.40
N LEU A 251 -8.07 5.49 -14.42
CA LEU A 251 -8.54 4.54 -13.42
C LEU A 251 -8.46 3.10 -13.89
N THR A 252 -7.79 2.81 -15.00
CA THR A 252 -7.87 1.49 -15.64
C THR A 252 -7.31 0.42 -14.71
N TYR A 253 -6.09 0.64 -14.19
CA TYR A 253 -5.48 -0.30 -13.25
C TYR A 253 -6.27 -0.38 -11.94
N ILE A 254 -6.59 0.78 -11.35
CA ILE A 254 -7.28 0.85 -10.06
C ILE A 254 -8.66 0.20 -10.10
N SER A 255 -9.37 0.28 -11.22
CA SER A 255 -10.69 -0.36 -11.37
C SER A 255 -10.55 -1.88 -11.39
N LYS A 256 -9.66 -2.43 -12.23
CA LYS A 256 -9.35 -3.88 -12.25
C LYS A 256 -8.86 -4.38 -10.89
N LEU A 257 -8.03 -3.59 -10.20
CA LEU A 257 -7.55 -3.92 -8.86
C LEU A 257 -8.69 -4.02 -7.85
N LYS A 258 -9.62 -3.06 -7.86
CA LYS A 258 -10.81 -3.08 -6.99
C LYS A 258 -11.71 -4.28 -7.28
N GLU A 259 -11.88 -4.64 -8.54
CA GLU A 259 -12.65 -5.83 -8.93
C GLU A 259 -12.00 -7.12 -8.43
N LEU A 260 -10.67 -7.25 -8.57
CA LEU A 260 -9.93 -8.39 -8.02
C LEU A 260 -10.01 -8.45 -6.49
N LEU A 261 -9.89 -7.30 -5.82
CA LEU A 261 -10.04 -7.22 -4.36
C LEU A 261 -11.44 -7.67 -3.93
N ALA A 262 -12.49 -7.22 -4.62
CA ALA A 262 -13.85 -7.65 -4.33
C ALA A 262 -14.06 -9.16 -4.52
N ARG A 263 -13.34 -9.80 -5.46
CA ARG A 263 -13.33 -11.27 -5.63
C ARG A 263 -12.59 -12.00 -4.50
N LEU A 264 -11.54 -11.38 -3.94
CA LEU A 264 -10.74 -11.95 -2.85
C LEU A 264 -11.33 -11.67 -1.46
N ASP A 265 -12.09 -10.58 -1.28
CA ASP A 265 -12.68 -10.18 0.00
C ASP A 265 -13.56 -11.25 0.68
N PRO A 266 -14.35 -12.05 -0.04
CA PRO A 266 -14.97 -13.28 0.48
C PRO A 266 -14.03 -14.10 1.37
N LEU A 267 -12.76 -14.28 0.98
CA LEU A 267 -11.81 -15.11 1.72
C LEU A 267 -11.58 -14.63 3.16
N LYS A 268 -11.75 -13.34 3.45
CA LYS A 268 -11.62 -12.78 4.81
C LYS A 268 -12.77 -13.16 5.75
N THR A 269 -13.91 -13.53 5.18
CA THR A 269 -15.18 -13.75 5.92
C THR A 269 -15.70 -15.18 5.81
N HIS A 270 -15.24 -15.96 4.83
CA HIS A 270 -15.79 -17.28 4.56
C HIS A 270 -15.40 -18.27 5.66
N THR A 271 -16.45 -18.93 6.16
CA THR A 271 -16.44 -19.94 7.23
C THR A 271 -15.62 -21.19 6.92
N ASN A 272 -15.18 -21.40 5.68
CA ASN A 272 -14.33 -22.54 5.33
C ASN A 272 -12.85 -22.33 5.71
N LEU A 273 -12.38 -21.10 5.92
CA LEU A 273 -11.09 -20.89 6.61
C LEU A 273 -11.16 -21.38 8.06
N ARG A 274 -12.35 -21.46 8.69
CA ARG A 274 -12.50 -22.08 10.01
C ARG A 274 -12.17 -23.57 10.04
N LYS A 275 -12.06 -24.23 8.88
CA LYS A 275 -11.62 -25.63 8.77
C LYS A 275 -10.10 -25.79 8.78
N LEU A 276 -9.34 -24.70 8.69
CA LEU A 276 -7.94 -24.68 9.14
C LEU A 276 -7.96 -24.73 10.67
N ALA A 277 -7.95 -25.93 11.24
CA ALA A 277 -7.63 -26.10 12.66
C ALA A 277 -6.11 -25.92 12.84
N ILE A 278 -5.59 -24.76 12.47
CA ILE A 278 -4.18 -24.37 12.60
C ILE A 278 -4.11 -23.25 13.63
N SER A 279 -3.47 -23.54 14.75
CA SER A 279 -3.12 -22.55 15.77
C SER A 279 -1.91 -21.73 15.34
N LEU A 280 -1.62 -20.63 16.04
CA LEU A 280 -0.40 -19.86 15.80
C LEU A 280 0.87 -20.69 16.07
N ASP A 281 0.82 -21.57 17.07
CA ASP A 281 1.97 -22.40 17.44
C ASP A 281 2.29 -23.44 16.37
N ASP A 282 1.26 -23.97 15.69
CA ASP A 282 1.40 -24.94 14.60
C ASP A 282 2.22 -24.38 13.42
N LEU A 283 2.21 -23.06 13.20
CA LEU A 283 2.97 -22.42 12.12
C LEU A 283 4.49 -22.52 12.32
N ASN A 284 4.97 -22.85 13.53
CA ASN A 284 6.39 -23.14 13.74
C ASN A 284 6.80 -24.50 13.17
N ASN A 285 5.84 -25.40 12.90
CA ASN A 285 6.10 -26.67 12.24
C ASN A 285 6.16 -26.47 10.72
N PRO A 286 7.26 -26.86 10.04
CA PRO A 286 7.42 -26.66 8.60
C PRO A 286 6.31 -27.27 7.73
N ASN A 287 5.81 -28.46 8.10
CA ASN A 287 4.78 -29.15 7.32
C ASN A 287 3.42 -28.46 7.48
N LEU A 288 3.08 -28.02 8.70
CA LEU A 288 1.83 -27.32 8.97
C LEU A 288 1.84 -25.90 8.40
N ALA A 289 2.97 -25.19 8.47
CA ALA A 289 3.17 -23.91 7.80
C ALA A 289 2.94 -24.00 6.29
N LYS A 290 3.56 -25.00 5.64
CA LYS A 290 3.37 -25.25 4.21
C LYS A 290 1.92 -25.59 3.89
N GLU A 291 1.28 -26.43 4.69
CA GLU A 291 -0.12 -26.78 4.48
C GLU A 291 -1.04 -25.57 4.66
N ALA A 292 -0.77 -24.69 5.63
CA ALA A 292 -1.50 -23.46 5.83
C ALA A 292 -1.47 -22.56 4.59
N LEU A 293 -0.28 -22.37 4.00
CA LEU A 293 -0.09 -21.61 2.76
C LEU A 293 -0.81 -22.28 1.57
N ASN A 294 -0.71 -23.60 1.44
CA ASN A 294 -1.40 -24.35 0.40
C ASN A 294 -2.93 -24.22 0.51
N ILE A 295 -3.46 -24.23 1.73
CA ILE A 295 -4.89 -24.04 1.96
C ILE A 295 -5.30 -22.65 1.47
N VAL A 296 -4.56 -21.60 1.83
CA VAL A 296 -4.83 -20.23 1.34
C VAL A 296 -4.78 -20.16 -0.20
N SER A 297 -3.83 -20.83 -0.85
CA SER A 297 -3.80 -20.91 -2.32
C SER A 297 -5.03 -21.60 -2.90
N ARG A 298 -5.40 -22.79 -2.39
CA ARG A 298 -6.59 -23.53 -2.84
C ARG A 298 -7.88 -22.74 -2.64
N PHE A 299 -7.98 -21.97 -1.56
CA PHE A 299 -9.12 -21.09 -1.32
C PHE A 299 -9.22 -19.98 -2.37
N SER A 300 -8.09 -19.39 -2.70
CA SER A 300 -8.02 -18.38 -3.77
C SER A 300 -8.44 -18.99 -5.11
N GLU A 301 -7.96 -20.19 -5.42
CA GLU A 301 -8.35 -20.92 -6.64
C GLU A 301 -9.85 -21.20 -6.68
N TYR A 302 -10.43 -21.66 -5.56
CA TYR A 302 -11.85 -22.00 -5.50
C TYR A 302 -12.78 -20.78 -5.59
N TYR A 303 -12.52 -19.71 -4.82
CA TYR A 303 -13.42 -18.56 -4.75
C TYR A 303 -13.11 -17.47 -5.77
N ALA A 304 -11.85 -17.32 -6.15
CA ALA A 304 -11.41 -16.26 -7.06
C ALA A 304 -10.92 -16.81 -8.41
N GLY A 305 -10.89 -18.12 -8.65
CA GLY A 305 -10.59 -18.71 -9.96
C GLY A 305 -9.11 -18.79 -10.32
N GLY A 306 -8.21 -18.57 -9.36
CA GLY A 306 -6.76 -18.70 -9.52
C GLY A 306 -6.01 -18.49 -8.20
N SER A 307 -4.73 -18.83 -8.17
CA SER A 307 -3.89 -18.48 -7.00
C SER A 307 -3.78 -16.96 -6.90
N MET A 308 -3.59 -16.41 -5.70
CA MET A 308 -3.44 -14.95 -5.54
C MET A 308 -2.35 -14.39 -6.45
N VAL A 309 -1.20 -15.07 -6.52
CA VAL A 309 -0.08 -14.66 -7.37
C VAL A 309 -0.49 -14.60 -8.84
N SER A 310 -1.12 -15.65 -9.38
CA SER A 310 -1.51 -15.65 -10.79
C SER A 310 -2.58 -14.63 -11.11
N LEU A 311 -3.52 -14.39 -10.18
CA LEU A 311 -4.57 -13.38 -10.35
C LEU A 311 -3.99 -11.97 -10.47
N TYR A 312 -3.01 -11.60 -9.64
CA TYR A 312 -2.35 -10.30 -9.72
C TYR A 312 -1.43 -10.18 -10.95
N GLN A 313 -0.70 -11.24 -11.31
CA GLN A 313 0.11 -11.27 -12.53
C GLN A 313 -0.75 -11.09 -13.79
N ASN A 314 -1.89 -11.78 -13.86
CA ASN A 314 -2.84 -11.63 -14.95
C ASN A 314 -3.41 -10.21 -15.01
N LEU A 315 -3.76 -9.63 -13.86
CA LEU A 315 -4.23 -8.25 -13.78
C LEU A 315 -3.19 -7.28 -14.35
N ASN A 316 -1.92 -7.38 -13.93
CA ASN A 316 -0.84 -6.53 -14.44
C ASN A 316 -0.69 -6.69 -15.96
N LYS A 317 -0.70 -7.93 -16.45
CA LYS A 317 -0.59 -8.24 -17.88
C LYS A 317 -1.75 -7.66 -18.70
N GLU A 318 -2.98 -7.90 -18.27
CA GLU A 318 -4.18 -7.39 -18.94
C GLU A 318 -4.19 -5.86 -18.96
N PHE A 319 -3.82 -5.21 -17.85
CA PHE A 319 -3.73 -3.76 -17.82
C PHE A 319 -2.67 -3.22 -18.77
N LEU A 320 -1.48 -3.82 -18.85
CA LEU A 320 -0.43 -3.38 -19.78
C LEU A 320 -0.88 -3.54 -21.24
N GLN A 321 -1.61 -4.61 -21.57
CA GLN A 321 -2.20 -4.82 -22.90
C GLN A 321 -3.24 -3.74 -23.22
N ASP A 322 -4.15 -3.46 -22.28
CA ASP A 322 -5.17 -2.43 -22.44
C ASP A 322 -4.53 -1.03 -22.58
N LEU A 323 -3.46 -0.76 -21.83
CA LEU A 323 -2.70 0.48 -21.91
C LEU A 323 -2.06 0.64 -23.29
N GLU A 324 -1.41 -0.40 -23.81
CA GLU A 324 -0.80 -0.36 -25.14
C GLU A 324 -1.82 0.00 -26.23
N VAL A 325 -3.02 -0.58 -26.16
CA VAL A 325 -4.13 -0.22 -27.07
C VAL A 325 -4.53 1.25 -26.90
N GLN A 326 -4.68 1.74 -25.67
CA GLN A 326 -5.02 3.15 -25.40
C GLN A 326 -3.97 4.13 -25.95
N LEU A 327 -2.69 3.79 -25.85
CA LEU A 327 -1.60 4.61 -26.39
C LEU A 327 -1.66 4.65 -27.92
N GLN A 328 -1.83 3.49 -28.58
CA GLN A 328 -1.98 3.41 -30.03
C GLN A 328 -3.20 4.20 -30.56
N GLU A 329 -4.33 4.17 -29.86
CA GLU A 329 -5.52 4.95 -30.20
C GLU A 329 -5.30 6.47 -30.06
N ALA A 330 -4.54 6.89 -29.05
CA ALA A 330 -4.17 8.29 -28.85
C ALA A 330 -3.30 8.80 -30.01
N GLU A 331 -2.32 8.02 -30.47
CA GLU A 331 -1.54 8.34 -31.66
C GLU A 331 -2.40 8.43 -32.93
N GLY A 332 -3.29 7.44 -33.14
CA GLY A 332 -4.16 7.36 -34.32
C GLY A 332 -5.12 8.55 -34.41
N THR A 333 -5.64 9.00 -33.28
CA THR A 333 -6.50 10.17 -33.18
C THR A 333 -5.73 11.46 -33.51
N LYS A 334 -4.46 11.57 -33.11
CA LYS A 334 -3.59 12.70 -33.49
C LYS A 334 -3.30 12.73 -34.99
N LYS A 335 -2.92 11.58 -35.59
CA LYS A 335 -2.63 11.47 -37.03
C LYS A 335 -3.86 11.86 -37.87
N THR A 336 -5.06 11.49 -37.43
CA THR A 336 -6.33 11.85 -38.10
C THR A 336 -6.67 13.34 -37.98
N LYS A 337 -6.45 13.95 -36.80
CA LYS A 337 -6.65 15.39 -36.58
C LYS A 337 -5.64 16.25 -37.36
N ALA A 338 -4.37 15.83 -37.42
CA ALA A 338 -3.33 16.51 -38.19
C ALA A 338 -3.59 16.48 -39.71
N LYS A 339 -4.12 15.37 -40.24
CA LYS A 339 -4.58 15.28 -41.65
C LYS A 339 -5.78 16.19 -41.91
N HIS A 340 -6.73 16.31 -40.97
CA HIS A 340 -7.88 17.20 -41.14
C HIS A 340 -7.51 18.69 -41.05
N SER A 341 -6.52 19.06 -40.22
CA SER A 341 -6.02 20.45 -40.17
C SER A 341 -5.19 20.83 -41.40
N SER A 342 -4.38 19.91 -41.95
CA SER A 342 -3.62 20.19 -43.17
C SER A 342 -4.51 20.30 -44.41
N THR A 343 -5.63 19.56 -44.46
CA THR A 343 -6.59 19.64 -45.58
C THR A 343 -7.40 20.95 -45.55
N LYS A 344 -7.61 21.56 -44.38
CA LYS A 344 -8.29 22.86 -44.25
C LYS A 344 -7.44 24.08 -44.63
N SER A 345 -6.12 23.91 -44.81
CA SER A 345 -5.21 25.00 -45.20
C SER A 345 -5.16 25.26 -46.72
N TYR A 346 -5.90 24.50 -47.54
CA TYR A 346 -5.86 24.62 -49.01
C TYR A 346 -7.08 25.32 -49.64
N HIS A 347 -7.94 25.96 -48.85
CA HIS A 347 -9.08 26.76 -49.35
C HIS A 347 -9.07 28.18 -48.79
N HIS A 348 -8.10 28.98 -49.22
CA HIS A 348 -8.29 30.42 -49.42
C HIS A 348 -7.41 30.86 -50.59
N CYS A 349 -8.05 30.94 -51.76
CA CYS A 349 -7.67 31.84 -52.85
C CYS A 349 -8.59 33.06 -52.72
#